data_AF-A0A2Z6SC40-F1
#
_entry.id   AF-A0A2Z6SC40-F1
#
_cell.length_a   1.000
_cell.length_b   1.000
_cell.length_c   1.000
_cell.angle_alpha   90.00
_cell.angle_beta   90.00
_cell.angle_gamma   90.00
#
_symmetry.space_group_name_H-M   'P 1'
#
loop_
_entity.id
_entity.type
_entity.pdbx_description
1 polymer ?
#
loop_
_entity_poly.entity_id
_entity_poly.type
_entity_poly.pdbx_seq_one_letter_code
_entity_poly.pdbx_strand_id
1 'polypeptide(L)'
;MTFDTRFCFGNLLADYHFEILNFIMSKILNFIMSKVKDVKIIPQDHIDEGTSFAKALKDLKDPIPSLPAEPITISIVGAGQRGSGYAFYSKMNPKLAKVVAVAEPKESRRKKMQETYNIPNENVFSDWKELAKRPKISDAIIIATLDHLHMEPAIAFADLKYHVLLEKPMAINLDECKKITDAAIRNKIVFLVGHVLRYTPHNRLIKRIIDSGLLGNIINIQHLEPVGNWHFAHSYVRGNWRKEQDSCFSLMTKCCHDIDLMLHWNDSPCVKISSFGNLSHFNSKNKPTGAGEAKRCLDCAYEPSCAYSAKKIYIEPFEKGNHHWPVSVVTDVLDIEHLVDALKTGPYGRCVYECDNDVADHQVVNMEFANGATATVTMVAFTESICTRKTNKFDAYLIKRPGFLVLWGR
;
A
#
# COMPACT_ATOMS: atom_id res chain seq x y z
N MET A 1 2.01 21.47 -11.47
CA MET A 1 1.84 20.24 -12.28
C MET A 1 0.78 19.35 -11.64
N THR A 2 -0.06 18.70 -12.46
CA THR A 2 -1.00 17.65 -12.02
C THR A 2 -0.42 16.29 -12.37
N PHE A 3 -0.32 15.41 -11.37
CA PHE A 3 0.04 14.01 -11.57
C PHE A 3 -1.19 13.15 -11.27
N ASP A 4 -1.74 12.53 -12.31
CA ASP A 4 -2.76 11.48 -12.19
C ASP A 4 -2.05 10.12 -12.22
N THR A 5 -2.16 9.36 -11.14
CA THR A 5 -1.54 8.04 -11.02
C THR A 5 -2.62 6.98 -10.86
N ARG A 6 -2.93 6.28 -11.95
CA ARG A 6 -3.75 5.05 -11.94
C ARG A 6 -2.86 3.85 -11.59
N PHE A 7 -2.41 3.75 -10.34
CA PHE A 7 -1.66 2.57 -9.88
C PHE A 7 -2.19 2.06 -8.52
N CYS A 8 -2.98 0.99 -8.58
CA CYS A 8 -3.34 0.18 -7.43
C CYS A 8 -2.37 -1.01 -7.36
N PHE A 9 -1.55 -1.09 -6.30
CA PHE A 9 -0.54 -2.15 -6.11
C PHE A 9 -1.13 -3.57 -5.90
N GLY A 10 -2.45 -3.73 -6.02
CA GLY A 10 -3.15 -5.01 -5.81
C GLY A 10 -3.35 -5.89 -7.05
N ASN A 11 -3.15 -5.36 -8.28
CA ASN A 11 -3.66 -6.00 -9.50
C ASN A 11 -2.64 -6.26 -10.63
N LEU A 12 -1.34 -6.04 -10.45
CA LEU A 12 -0.34 -6.45 -11.44
C LEU A 12 0.55 -7.53 -10.87
N LEU A 13 0.59 -8.68 -11.57
CA LEU A 13 1.47 -9.85 -11.38
C LEU A 13 0.82 -11.04 -10.64
N ALA A 14 -0.13 -11.72 -11.30
CA ALA A 14 -0.43 -13.11 -10.92
C ALA A 14 -1.01 -14.01 -12.05
N ASP A 15 -1.12 -13.55 -13.29
CA ASP A 15 -1.49 -14.42 -14.42
C ASP A 15 -0.24 -14.83 -15.21
N TYR A 16 -0.02 -16.14 -15.37
CA TYR A 16 0.34 -16.87 -16.59
C TYR A 16 1.08 -18.18 -16.29
N HIS A 17 0.64 -19.26 -16.93
CA HIS A 17 1.30 -20.58 -16.95
C HIS A 17 2.69 -20.52 -17.62
N PHE A 18 3.57 -21.41 -17.15
CA PHE A 18 5.03 -21.25 -17.05
C PHE A 18 5.83 -21.31 -18.37
N GLU A 19 5.29 -21.80 -19.48
CA GLU A 19 6.07 -21.96 -20.74
C GLU A 19 5.88 -20.81 -21.75
N ILE A 20 4.80 -20.05 -21.63
CA ILE A 20 4.52 -18.90 -22.51
C ILE A 20 5.16 -17.60 -21.94
N LEU A 21 5.64 -17.64 -20.69
CA LEU A 21 6.13 -16.47 -19.95
C LEU A 21 7.38 -15.82 -20.55
N ASN A 22 8.33 -16.54 -21.13
CA ASN A 22 9.54 -15.88 -21.66
C ASN A 22 9.26 -15.05 -22.93
N PHE A 23 8.33 -15.50 -23.77
CA PHE A 23 7.91 -14.77 -24.98
C PHE A 23 6.94 -13.63 -24.66
N ILE A 24 6.04 -13.87 -23.69
CA ILE A 24 5.09 -12.85 -23.23
C ILE A 24 5.74 -11.83 -22.30
N MET A 25 6.74 -12.14 -21.48
CA MET A 25 7.40 -11.19 -20.57
C MET A 25 8.17 -10.10 -21.31
N SER A 26 8.77 -10.38 -22.47
CA SER A 26 9.33 -9.33 -23.34
C SER A 26 8.23 -8.40 -23.85
N LYS A 27 7.07 -8.94 -24.24
CA LYS A 27 5.91 -8.16 -24.70
C LYS A 27 5.13 -7.49 -23.56
N ILE A 28 5.10 -8.06 -22.36
CA ILE A 28 4.48 -7.52 -21.14
C ILE A 28 5.38 -6.49 -20.52
N LEU A 29 6.70 -6.66 -20.52
CA LEU A 29 7.62 -5.59 -20.12
C LEU A 29 7.55 -4.45 -21.13
N ASN A 30 7.49 -4.73 -22.43
CA ASN A 30 7.21 -3.70 -23.44
C ASN A 30 5.78 -3.12 -23.35
N PHE A 31 4.79 -3.87 -22.86
CA PHE A 31 3.42 -3.41 -22.63
C PHE A 31 3.27 -2.61 -21.34
N ILE A 32 3.97 -2.99 -20.27
CA ILE A 32 4.08 -2.27 -19.01
C ILE A 32 4.86 -1.00 -19.24
N MET A 33 5.99 -1.06 -19.96
CA MET A 33 6.74 0.12 -20.43
C MET A 33 5.91 0.96 -21.43
N SER A 34 5.00 0.36 -22.21
CA SER A 34 4.06 1.13 -23.04
C SER A 34 2.83 1.63 -22.27
N LYS A 35 2.56 1.11 -21.06
CA LYS A 35 1.57 1.59 -20.07
C LYS A 35 2.15 2.59 -19.06
N VAL A 36 3.48 2.69 -18.95
CA VAL A 36 4.20 3.83 -18.34
C VAL A 36 3.91 5.14 -19.12
N LYS A 37 3.19 5.07 -20.25
CA LYS A 37 2.64 6.22 -20.98
C LYS A 37 1.56 7.01 -20.24
N ASP A 38 1.07 6.56 -19.08
CA ASP A 38 -0.01 7.26 -18.37
C ASP A 38 0.45 8.11 -17.17
N VAL A 39 1.74 8.46 -17.06
CA VAL A 39 2.07 9.78 -16.46
C VAL A 39 1.82 10.80 -17.55
N LYS A 40 0.56 11.23 -17.71
CA LYS A 40 0.29 12.45 -18.46
C LYS A 40 0.78 13.62 -17.62
N ILE A 41 2.02 14.04 -17.82
CA ILE A 41 2.32 15.47 -17.71
C ILE A 41 1.49 16.08 -18.83
N ILE A 42 0.26 16.50 -18.56
CA ILE A 42 -0.54 17.24 -19.54
C ILE A 42 0.09 18.62 -19.56
N PRO A 43 0.91 18.96 -20.58
CA PRO A 43 1.30 20.34 -20.76
C PRO A 43 0.03 21.03 -21.23
N GLN A 44 -0.39 22.08 -20.54
CA GLN A 44 -1.40 22.95 -21.10
C GLN A 44 -0.70 23.77 -22.17
N ASP A 45 -0.56 23.15 -23.36
CA ASP A 45 0.06 23.62 -24.58
C ASP A 45 1.51 24.17 -24.44
N HIS A 46 2.45 23.61 -25.20
CA HIS A 46 3.86 24.07 -25.34
C HIS A 46 4.91 23.62 -24.31
N ILE A 47 5.07 22.31 -24.08
CA ILE A 47 6.45 21.80 -23.86
C ILE A 47 6.95 21.32 -25.22
N ASP A 48 7.55 22.24 -25.98
CA ASP A 48 8.34 21.85 -27.15
C ASP A 48 9.40 20.84 -26.69
N GLU A 49 9.54 19.72 -27.41
CA GLU A 49 10.53 18.68 -27.11
C GLU A 49 11.99 19.23 -27.13
N GLY A 50 12.19 20.42 -27.68
CA GLY A 50 13.43 21.20 -27.69
C GLY A 50 13.62 22.19 -26.53
N THR A 51 12.71 22.27 -25.56
CA THR A 51 12.86 23.18 -24.40
C THR A 51 13.95 22.72 -23.42
N SER A 52 14.57 23.67 -22.72
CA SER A 52 15.56 23.39 -21.65
C SER A 52 15.00 22.50 -20.54
N PHE A 53 13.69 22.57 -20.28
CA PHE A 53 12.98 21.75 -19.31
C PHE A 53 12.89 20.27 -19.72
N ALA A 54 12.51 19.98 -20.97
CA ALA A 54 12.46 18.62 -21.49
C ALA A 54 13.85 17.97 -21.54
N LYS A 55 14.89 18.76 -21.84
CA LYS A 55 16.28 18.31 -21.76
C LYS A 55 16.71 18.00 -20.33
N ALA A 56 16.45 18.90 -19.38
CA ALA A 56 16.78 18.68 -17.97
C ALA A 56 16.08 17.45 -17.37
N LEU A 57 14.84 17.16 -17.78
CA LEU A 57 14.14 15.93 -17.41
C LEU A 57 14.82 14.65 -17.91
N LYS A 58 15.34 14.66 -19.15
CA LYS A 58 16.06 13.50 -19.73
C LYS A 58 17.39 13.22 -19.01
N ASP A 59 18.01 14.25 -18.43
CA ASP A 59 19.27 14.13 -17.71
C ASP A 59 19.10 13.59 -16.27
N LEU A 60 17.87 13.57 -15.73
CA LEU A 60 17.55 13.02 -14.42
C LEU A 60 17.49 11.49 -14.43
N LYS A 61 18.66 10.84 -14.41
CA LYS A 61 18.79 9.38 -14.33
C LYS A 61 18.65 8.85 -12.91
N ASP A 62 18.11 7.65 -12.78
CA ASP A 62 18.13 6.92 -11.53
C ASP A 62 19.56 6.41 -11.25
N PRO A 63 20.06 6.51 -10.00
CA PRO A 63 21.30 5.84 -9.64
C PRO A 63 21.13 4.34 -9.85
N ILE A 64 22.12 3.73 -10.52
CA ILE A 64 22.21 2.29 -10.69
C ILE A 64 22.67 1.72 -9.35
N PRO A 65 21.87 0.87 -8.67
CA PRO A 65 22.31 0.24 -7.43
C PRO A 65 23.51 -0.66 -7.70
N SER A 66 24.51 -0.64 -6.80
CA SER A 66 25.53 -1.69 -6.81
C SER A 66 24.88 -3.02 -6.45
N LEU A 67 25.18 -4.07 -7.20
CA LEU A 67 24.75 -5.42 -6.86
C LEU A 67 25.53 -5.89 -5.62
N PRO A 68 24.88 -6.61 -4.68
CA PRO A 68 25.60 -7.25 -3.60
C PRO A 68 26.48 -8.37 -4.15
N ALA A 69 27.58 -8.68 -3.45
CA ALA A 69 28.49 -9.76 -3.85
C ALA A 69 27.80 -11.14 -3.81
N GLU A 70 26.89 -11.32 -2.84
CA GLU A 70 26.05 -12.51 -2.68
C GLU A 70 24.59 -12.09 -2.43
N PRO A 71 23.59 -12.93 -2.77
CA PRO A 71 22.20 -12.61 -2.50
C PRO A 71 21.93 -12.45 -1.00
N ILE A 72 21.24 -11.37 -0.62
CA ILE A 72 20.83 -11.14 0.76
C ILE A 72 19.83 -12.23 1.18
N THR A 73 20.12 -12.95 2.27
CA THR A 73 19.22 -13.97 2.79
C THR A 73 18.14 -13.34 3.67
N ILE A 74 16.89 -13.77 3.48
CA ILE A 74 15.72 -13.15 4.08
C ILE A 74 14.85 -14.18 4.77
N SER A 75 14.42 -13.87 6.00
CA SER A 75 13.34 -14.57 6.69
C SER A 75 12.04 -13.76 6.61
N ILE A 76 10.91 -14.42 6.35
CA ILE A 76 9.58 -13.79 6.26
C ILE A 76 8.77 -14.06 7.54
N VAL A 77 8.31 -13.02 8.21
CA VAL A 77 7.38 -13.09 9.35
C VAL A 77 6.03 -12.56 8.90
N GLY A 78 5.06 -13.46 8.74
CA GLY A 78 3.77 -13.20 8.11
C GLY A 78 3.79 -13.46 6.60
N ALA A 79 3.29 -14.62 6.17
CA ALA A 79 3.19 -15.06 4.78
C ALA A 79 1.81 -14.72 4.16
N GLY A 80 1.20 -13.61 4.59
CA GLY A 80 0.03 -13.03 3.95
C GLY A 80 0.35 -12.37 2.61
N GLN A 81 -0.52 -11.48 2.13
CA GLN A 81 -0.33 -10.83 0.83
C GLN A 81 0.97 -10.03 0.74
N ARG A 82 1.29 -9.22 1.76
CA ARG A 82 2.51 -8.38 1.75
C ARG A 82 3.77 -9.23 1.84
N GLY A 83 3.85 -10.16 2.79
CA GLY A 83 5.01 -11.06 2.91
C GLY A 83 5.24 -11.90 1.66
N SER A 84 4.18 -12.41 1.04
CA SER A 84 4.27 -13.13 -0.25
C SER A 84 4.75 -12.23 -1.39
N GLY A 85 4.29 -10.97 -1.43
CA GLY A 85 4.74 -9.98 -2.42
C GLY A 85 6.22 -9.64 -2.28
N TYR A 86 6.72 -9.46 -1.06
CA TYR A 86 8.15 -9.25 -0.83
C TYR A 86 8.98 -10.49 -1.15
N ALA A 87 8.52 -11.68 -0.75
CA ALA A 87 9.17 -12.93 -1.10
C ALA A 87 9.28 -13.09 -2.63
N PHE A 88 8.23 -12.70 -3.37
CA PHE A 88 8.20 -12.82 -4.83
C PHE A 88 9.31 -12.00 -5.51
N TYR A 89 9.70 -10.87 -4.90
CA TYR A 89 10.84 -10.09 -5.39
C TYR A 89 12.15 -10.91 -5.44
N SER A 90 12.38 -11.78 -4.45
CA SER A 90 13.57 -12.64 -4.41
C SER A 90 13.57 -13.66 -5.54
N LYS A 91 12.38 -14.15 -5.94
CA LYS A 91 12.24 -15.08 -7.07
C LYS A 91 12.52 -14.40 -8.41
N MET A 92 12.13 -13.14 -8.55
CA MET A 92 12.43 -12.33 -9.73
C MET A 92 13.88 -11.84 -9.78
N ASN A 93 14.52 -11.71 -8.62
CA ASN A 93 15.88 -11.18 -8.49
C ASN A 93 16.74 -12.10 -7.61
N PRO A 94 16.98 -13.36 -8.01
CA PRO A 94 17.69 -14.34 -7.18
C PRO A 94 19.15 -14.00 -6.92
N LYS A 95 19.74 -13.10 -7.73
CA LYS A 95 21.09 -12.53 -7.49
C LYS A 95 21.11 -11.46 -6.40
N LEU A 96 19.96 -10.90 -6.03
CA LEU A 96 19.84 -9.83 -5.04
C LEU A 96 19.35 -10.35 -3.69
N ALA A 97 18.42 -11.31 -3.70
CA ALA A 97 17.79 -11.79 -2.48
C ALA A 97 17.40 -13.27 -2.58
N LYS A 98 17.37 -13.94 -1.44
CA LYS A 98 16.90 -15.33 -1.29
C LYS A 98 16.09 -15.48 0.00
N VAL A 99 14.88 -16.01 -0.10
CA VAL A 99 14.08 -16.39 1.08
C VAL A 99 14.59 -17.73 1.64
N VAL A 100 14.89 -17.77 2.94
CA VAL A 100 15.51 -18.94 3.61
C VAL A 100 14.75 -19.44 4.84
N ALA A 101 13.76 -18.69 5.32
CA ALA A 101 12.89 -19.09 6.42
C ALA A 101 11.53 -18.39 6.36
N VAL A 102 10.52 -19.00 6.98
CA VAL A 102 9.18 -18.42 7.12
C VAL A 102 8.62 -18.69 8.52
N ALA A 103 8.01 -17.68 9.12
CA ALA A 103 7.17 -17.79 10.31
C ALA A 103 5.76 -17.31 9.98
N GLU A 104 4.79 -18.23 10.03
CA GLU A 104 3.39 -17.95 9.69
C GLU A 104 2.47 -18.93 10.45
N PRO A 105 1.49 -18.45 11.23
CA PRO A 105 0.61 -19.33 12.00
C PRO A 105 -0.27 -20.21 11.12
N LYS A 106 -0.76 -19.70 9.99
CA LYS A 106 -1.62 -20.49 9.10
C LYS A 106 -0.83 -21.48 8.27
N GLU A 107 -1.05 -22.77 8.54
CA GLU A 107 -0.33 -23.87 7.90
C GLU A 107 -0.37 -23.83 6.37
N SER A 108 -1.54 -23.54 5.77
CA SER A 108 -1.69 -23.46 4.31
C SER A 108 -0.77 -22.41 3.68
N ARG A 109 -0.70 -21.20 4.28
CA ARG A 109 0.20 -20.11 3.83
C ARG A 109 1.66 -20.45 4.05
N ARG A 110 1.97 -21.06 5.20
CA ARG A 110 3.32 -21.48 5.57
C ARG A 110 3.86 -22.54 4.62
N LYS A 111 3.07 -23.58 4.30
CA LYS A 111 3.41 -24.63 3.33
C LYS A 111 3.60 -24.06 1.92
N LYS A 112 2.69 -23.19 1.47
CA LYS A 112 2.82 -22.53 0.17
C LYS A 112 4.12 -21.73 0.04
N MET A 113 4.49 -20.96 1.07
CA MET A 113 5.76 -20.23 1.09
C MET A 113 6.95 -21.21 1.09
N GLN A 114 6.90 -22.26 1.91
CA GLN A 114 7.94 -23.28 1.95
C GLN A 114 8.22 -23.90 0.58
N GLU A 115 7.18 -24.40 -0.08
CA GLU A 115 7.27 -25.05 -1.39
C GLU A 115 7.75 -24.07 -2.48
N THR A 116 7.22 -22.84 -2.48
CA THR A 116 7.53 -21.84 -3.51
C THR A 116 9.01 -21.44 -3.52
N TYR A 117 9.65 -21.41 -2.34
CA TYR A 117 11.02 -20.93 -2.16
C TYR A 117 12.01 -22.02 -1.73
N ASN A 118 11.58 -23.30 -1.68
CA ASN A 118 12.38 -24.45 -1.24
C ASN A 118 13.01 -24.23 0.15
N ILE A 119 12.20 -23.77 1.10
CA ILE A 119 12.66 -23.52 2.48
C ILE A 119 12.83 -24.88 3.20
N PRO A 120 14.00 -25.16 3.81
CA PRO A 120 14.21 -26.40 4.58
C PRO A 120 13.20 -26.53 5.73
N ASN A 121 12.76 -27.75 6.04
CA ASN A 121 11.75 -28.02 7.07
C ASN A 121 12.12 -27.39 8.43
N GLU A 122 13.40 -27.41 8.80
CA GLU A 122 13.93 -26.85 10.03
C GLU A 122 13.88 -25.31 10.11
N ASN A 123 13.54 -24.64 9.01
CA ASN A 123 13.43 -23.18 8.88
C ASN A 123 11.97 -22.72 8.65
N VAL A 124 11.01 -23.59 8.96
CA VAL A 124 9.57 -23.33 8.80
C VAL A 124 8.93 -23.33 10.18
N PHE A 125 8.40 -22.17 10.58
CA PHE A 125 7.95 -21.92 11.96
C PHE A 125 6.48 -21.53 12.00
N SER A 126 5.77 -22.01 13.01
CA SER A 126 4.36 -21.64 13.23
C SER A 126 4.23 -20.31 13.96
N ASP A 127 5.25 -19.93 14.71
CA ASP A 127 5.34 -18.66 15.44
C ASP A 127 6.72 -18.03 15.21
N TRP A 128 6.76 -16.71 15.02
CA TRP A 128 8.02 -15.96 14.88
C TRP A 128 8.89 -16.09 16.13
N LYS A 129 8.30 -16.34 17.31
CA LYS A 129 9.03 -16.60 18.56
C LYS A 129 9.88 -17.87 18.48
N GLU A 130 9.49 -18.86 17.68
CA GLU A 130 10.30 -20.07 17.44
C GLU A 130 11.54 -19.74 16.61
N LEU A 131 11.36 -18.93 15.56
CA LEU A 131 12.46 -18.41 14.74
C LEU A 131 13.44 -17.58 15.58
N ALA A 132 12.93 -16.71 16.46
CA ALA A 132 13.76 -15.87 17.33
C ALA A 132 14.60 -16.65 18.35
N LYS A 133 14.26 -17.91 18.66
CA LYS A 133 15.05 -18.79 19.55
C LYS A 133 16.24 -19.44 18.83
N ARG A 134 16.31 -19.38 17.50
CA ARG A 134 17.40 -19.95 16.71
C ARG A 134 18.60 -18.99 16.69
N PRO A 135 19.83 -19.51 16.50
CA PRO A 135 20.93 -18.68 16.03
C PRO A 135 20.53 -17.91 14.77
N LYS A 136 21.12 -16.72 14.53
CA LYS A 136 20.77 -15.88 13.37
C LYS A 136 20.94 -16.68 12.06
N ILE A 137 19.85 -16.95 11.34
CA ILE A 137 19.84 -17.80 10.12
C ILE A 137 19.69 -17.04 8.80
N SER A 138 19.48 -15.72 8.85
CA SER A 138 19.40 -14.87 7.67
C SER A 138 19.92 -13.45 7.94
N ASP A 139 20.25 -12.71 6.90
CA ASP A 139 20.79 -11.35 7.00
C ASP A 139 19.72 -10.35 7.46
N ALA A 140 18.51 -10.52 6.91
CA ALA A 140 17.38 -9.62 7.12
C ALA A 140 16.07 -10.35 7.42
N ILE A 141 15.19 -9.68 8.16
CA ILE A 141 13.82 -10.10 8.45
C ILE A 141 12.84 -9.15 7.75
N ILE A 142 11.81 -9.70 7.12
CA ILE A 142 10.66 -8.94 6.65
C ILE A 142 9.49 -9.24 7.58
N ILE A 143 9.00 -8.22 8.26
CA ILE A 143 7.86 -8.31 9.16
C ILE A 143 6.65 -7.73 8.43
N ALA A 144 5.74 -8.61 8.04
CA ALA A 144 4.52 -8.33 7.30
C ALA A 144 3.27 -8.89 8.00
N THR A 145 3.27 -8.81 9.33
CA THR A 145 2.13 -9.13 10.20
C THR A 145 1.10 -7.99 10.19
N LEU A 146 0.08 -8.07 11.03
CA LEU A 146 -0.82 -6.94 11.26
C LEU A 146 -0.11 -5.86 12.07
N ASP A 147 -0.52 -4.60 11.89
CA ASP A 147 0.11 -3.41 12.47
C ASP A 147 0.24 -3.44 14.00
N HIS A 148 -0.79 -3.90 14.71
CA HIS A 148 -0.74 -4.08 16.17
C HIS A 148 0.24 -5.19 16.63
N LEU A 149 0.73 -6.04 15.71
CA LEU A 149 1.69 -7.11 15.98
C LEU A 149 3.12 -6.75 15.57
N HIS A 150 3.37 -5.52 15.11
CA HIS A 150 4.67 -5.13 14.57
C HIS A 150 5.75 -4.97 15.66
N MET A 151 5.40 -4.39 16.80
CA MET A 151 6.39 -3.97 17.81
C MET A 151 7.23 -5.13 18.34
N GLU A 152 6.58 -6.19 18.84
CA GLU A 152 7.29 -7.31 19.47
C GLU A 152 8.33 -7.99 18.54
N PRO A 153 7.97 -8.47 17.33
CA PRO A 153 8.95 -9.05 16.43
C PRO A 153 9.99 -8.03 15.96
N ALA A 154 9.63 -6.76 15.73
CA ALA A 154 10.60 -5.76 15.27
C ALA A 154 11.72 -5.52 16.29
N ILE A 155 11.37 -5.40 17.58
CA ILE A 155 12.35 -5.24 18.66
C ILE A 155 13.18 -6.53 18.83
N ALA A 156 12.51 -7.70 18.87
CA ALA A 156 13.19 -8.97 19.08
C ALA A 156 14.23 -9.25 17.98
N PHE A 157 13.87 -9.08 16.71
CA PHE A 157 14.81 -9.32 15.61
C PHE A 157 15.88 -8.23 15.49
N ALA A 158 15.59 -6.98 15.89
CA ALA A 158 16.61 -5.94 15.99
C ALA A 158 17.66 -6.27 17.06
N ASP A 159 17.24 -6.75 18.24
CA ASP A 159 18.14 -7.17 19.33
C ASP A 159 19.00 -8.39 18.93
N LEU A 160 18.45 -9.27 18.09
CA LEU A 160 19.17 -10.38 17.43
C LEU A 160 20.02 -9.94 16.22
N LYS A 161 20.16 -8.64 15.99
CA LYS A 161 20.98 -8.01 14.94
C LYS A 161 20.56 -8.36 13.51
N TYR A 162 19.30 -8.67 13.25
CA TYR A 162 18.77 -8.74 11.88
C TYR A 162 18.60 -7.32 11.31
N HIS A 163 18.85 -7.14 10.01
CA HIS A 163 18.31 -5.98 9.30
C HIS A 163 16.80 -6.15 9.16
N VAL A 164 16.02 -5.07 9.28
CA VAL A 164 14.56 -5.17 9.36
C VAL A 164 13.92 -4.36 8.24
N LEU A 165 13.03 -5.00 7.49
CA LEU A 165 11.99 -4.32 6.73
C LEU A 165 10.65 -4.58 7.42
N LEU A 166 10.04 -3.53 7.95
CA LEU A 166 8.78 -3.57 8.67
C LEU A 166 7.67 -3.00 7.80
N GLU A 167 6.56 -3.73 7.61
CA GLU A 167 5.39 -3.18 6.92
C GLU A 167 4.85 -1.93 7.60
N LYS A 168 4.11 -1.13 6.82
CA LYS A 168 3.44 0.05 7.34
C LYS A 168 2.03 -0.30 7.89
N PRO A 169 1.43 0.58 8.72
CA PRO A 169 2.09 1.58 9.55
C PRO A 169 3.03 0.90 10.57
N MET A 170 4.04 1.64 11.03
CA MET A 170 5.10 1.09 11.90
C MET A 170 4.56 0.46 13.19
N ALA A 171 3.57 1.11 13.81
CA ALA A 171 2.85 0.63 14.97
C ALA A 171 1.50 1.37 15.08
N ILE A 172 0.70 1.06 16.11
CA ILE A 172 -0.62 1.68 16.30
C ILE A 172 -0.57 2.98 17.11
N ASN A 173 0.53 3.25 17.81
CA ASN A 173 0.72 4.47 18.60
C ASN A 173 2.18 4.95 18.59
N LEU A 174 2.39 6.21 19.00
CA LEU A 174 3.70 6.87 18.98
C LEU A 174 4.72 6.20 19.91
N ASP A 175 4.30 5.71 21.07
CA ASP A 175 5.23 5.13 22.05
C ASP A 175 5.79 3.78 21.57
N GLU A 176 4.98 2.98 20.89
CA GLU A 176 5.45 1.77 20.20
C GLU A 176 6.42 2.12 19.06
N CYS A 177 6.11 3.14 18.25
CA CYS A 177 7.04 3.62 17.21
C CYS A 177 8.40 3.99 17.83
N LYS A 178 8.42 4.75 18.94
CA LYS A 178 9.66 5.11 19.65
C LYS A 178 10.44 3.87 20.10
N LYS A 179 9.78 2.90 20.74
CA LYS A 179 10.43 1.65 21.19
C LYS A 179 11.08 0.88 20.04
N ILE A 180 10.39 0.79 18.89
CA ILE A 180 10.94 0.13 17.70
C ILE A 180 12.15 0.92 17.16
N THR A 181 12.04 2.25 17.06
CA THR A 181 13.14 3.13 16.61
C THR A 181 14.35 3.05 17.53
N ASP A 182 14.16 3.09 18.85
CA ASP A 182 15.22 2.99 19.86
C ASP A 182 15.96 1.65 19.74
N ALA A 183 15.21 0.55 19.54
CA ALA A 183 15.81 -0.76 19.30
C ALA A 183 16.65 -0.79 18.02
N ALA A 184 16.15 -0.22 16.92
CA ALA A 184 16.90 -0.16 15.66
C ALA A 184 18.19 0.66 15.79
N ILE A 185 18.13 1.85 16.41
CA ILE A 185 19.28 2.74 16.63
C ILE A 185 20.31 2.08 17.56
N ARG A 186 19.88 1.57 18.71
CA ARG A 186 20.74 0.89 19.69
C ARG A 186 21.49 -0.27 19.07
N ASN A 187 20.84 -1.03 18.20
CA ASN A 187 21.42 -2.21 17.57
C ASN A 187 22.23 -1.92 16.31
N LYS A 188 22.20 -0.69 15.79
CA LYS A 188 22.93 -0.23 14.58
C LYS A 188 22.61 -1.09 13.35
N ILE A 189 21.33 -1.40 13.16
CA ILE A 189 20.84 -2.18 12.02
C ILE A 189 20.34 -1.26 10.91
N VAL A 190 20.35 -1.75 9.67
CA VAL A 190 19.51 -1.19 8.62
C VAL A 190 18.05 -1.48 8.96
N PHE A 191 17.24 -0.43 9.05
CA PHE A 191 15.81 -0.50 9.35
C PHE A 191 15.04 0.29 8.30
N LEU A 192 14.09 -0.35 7.62
CA LEU A 192 13.19 0.27 6.66
C LEU A 192 11.75 0.04 7.06
N VAL A 193 10.92 1.08 6.93
CA VAL A 193 9.46 0.93 6.90
C VAL A 193 9.03 0.74 5.45
N GLY A 194 8.02 -0.09 5.21
CA GLY A 194 7.48 -0.47 3.90
C GLY A 194 6.79 0.66 3.13
N HIS A 195 7.35 1.88 3.09
CA HIS A 195 6.89 3.00 2.28
C HIS A 195 7.20 2.82 0.78
N VAL A 196 6.65 1.74 0.20
CA VAL A 196 6.94 1.30 -1.19
C VAL A 196 6.73 2.38 -2.24
N LEU A 197 5.83 3.35 -1.99
CA LEU A 197 5.55 4.42 -2.95
C LEU A 197 6.74 5.35 -3.21
N ARG A 198 7.69 5.50 -2.27
CA ARG A 198 8.92 6.29 -2.54
C ARG A 198 9.76 5.70 -3.68
N TYR A 199 9.65 4.39 -3.90
CA TYR A 199 10.47 3.64 -4.84
C TYR A 199 9.80 3.44 -6.21
N THR A 200 8.54 3.89 -6.38
CA THR A 200 7.88 3.80 -7.69
C THR A 200 8.57 4.73 -8.69
N PRO A 201 8.70 4.32 -9.97
CA PRO A 201 9.39 5.14 -10.97
C PRO A 201 8.88 6.59 -11.07
N HIS A 202 7.55 6.78 -10.98
CA HIS A 202 6.94 8.11 -11.06
C HIS A 202 7.24 8.97 -9.82
N ASN A 203 7.20 8.43 -8.60
CA ASN A 203 7.50 9.22 -7.40
C ASN A 203 8.98 9.55 -7.29
N ARG A 204 9.86 8.63 -7.72
CA ARG A 204 11.29 8.90 -7.87
C ARG A 204 11.54 10.05 -8.86
N LEU A 205 10.85 10.04 -10.01
CA LEU A 205 10.95 11.13 -10.98
C LEU A 205 10.46 12.45 -10.40
N ILE A 206 9.31 12.46 -9.72
CA ILE A 206 8.77 13.66 -9.05
C ILE A 206 9.79 14.22 -8.04
N LYS A 207 10.40 13.36 -7.21
CA LYS A 207 11.42 13.79 -6.25
C LYS A 207 12.64 14.39 -6.96
N ARG A 208 13.15 13.76 -8.03
CA ARG A 208 14.27 14.31 -8.82
C ARG A 208 13.95 15.68 -9.42
N ILE A 209 12.74 15.86 -9.95
CA ILE A 209 12.28 17.15 -10.50
C ILE A 209 12.31 18.23 -9.42
N ILE A 210 11.83 17.91 -8.22
CA ILE A 210 11.86 18.84 -7.09
C ILE A 210 13.31 19.15 -6.68
N ASP A 211 14.13 18.12 -6.49
CA ASP A 211 15.51 18.26 -6.00
C ASP A 211 16.42 19.00 -6.97
N SER A 212 16.14 18.88 -8.27
CA SER A 212 16.85 19.64 -9.30
C SER A 212 16.55 21.16 -9.25
N GLY A 213 15.58 21.60 -8.46
CA GLY A 213 15.12 22.97 -8.40
C GLY A 213 14.32 23.43 -9.64
N LEU A 214 14.01 22.51 -10.57
CA LEU A 214 13.28 22.82 -11.81
C LEU A 214 11.89 23.44 -11.59
N LEU A 215 11.24 23.11 -10.47
CA LEU A 215 9.95 23.69 -10.07
C LEU A 215 10.11 24.96 -9.21
N GLY A 216 11.33 25.35 -8.85
CA GLY A 216 11.57 26.32 -7.79
C GLY A 216 11.03 25.81 -6.44
N ASN A 217 10.60 26.75 -5.60
CA ASN A 217 10.07 26.43 -4.27
C ASN A 217 8.62 25.94 -4.36
N ILE A 218 8.36 24.76 -3.79
CA ILE A 218 7.00 24.25 -3.60
C ILE A 218 6.27 25.17 -2.63
N ILE A 219 5.08 25.64 -3.03
CA ILE A 219 4.23 26.50 -2.20
C ILE A 219 3.01 25.75 -1.69
N ASN A 220 2.42 24.88 -2.51
CA ASN A 220 1.25 24.13 -2.13
C ASN A 220 1.23 22.72 -2.75
N ILE A 221 0.80 21.73 -1.96
CA ILE A 221 0.56 20.35 -2.39
C ILE A 221 -0.89 19.97 -2.05
N GLN A 222 -1.68 19.55 -3.03
CA GLN A 222 -3.02 18.99 -2.82
C GLN A 222 -3.01 17.55 -3.24
N HIS A 223 -3.44 16.65 -2.36
CA HIS A 223 -3.48 15.22 -2.63
C HIS A 223 -4.83 14.63 -2.26
N LEU A 224 -5.37 13.84 -3.18
CA LEU A 224 -6.57 13.05 -2.98
C LEU A 224 -6.20 11.57 -3.04
N GLU A 225 -6.49 10.84 -1.97
CA GLU A 225 -6.53 9.38 -1.97
C GLU A 225 -8.00 8.92 -2.03
N PRO A 226 -8.50 8.57 -3.23
CA PRO A 226 -9.79 7.93 -3.37
C PRO A 226 -9.65 6.46 -2.96
N VAL A 227 -10.10 6.12 -1.75
CA VAL A 227 -9.97 4.74 -1.24
C VAL A 227 -10.80 3.78 -2.08
N GLY A 228 -11.97 4.24 -2.53
CA GLY A 228 -12.92 3.44 -3.29
C GLY A 228 -14.01 2.84 -2.41
N ASN A 229 -15.26 2.91 -2.87
CA ASN A 229 -16.44 2.54 -2.08
C ASN A 229 -16.41 1.09 -1.57
N TRP A 230 -16.14 0.12 -2.45
CA TRP A 230 -16.08 -1.28 -2.09
C TRP A 230 -14.77 -1.64 -1.38
N HIS A 231 -13.67 -0.95 -1.71
CA HIS A 231 -12.39 -1.18 -1.05
C HIS A 231 -12.45 -0.69 0.40
N PHE A 232 -13.12 0.43 0.66
CA PHE A 232 -13.36 0.89 2.02
C PHE A 232 -14.25 -0.10 2.79
N ALA A 233 -15.35 -0.54 2.16
CA ALA A 233 -16.21 -1.59 2.73
C ALA A 233 -15.46 -2.89 3.03
N HIS A 234 -14.52 -3.27 2.17
CA HIS A 234 -13.66 -4.44 2.36
C HIS A 234 -12.71 -4.28 3.53
N SER A 235 -11.85 -3.25 3.53
CA SER A 235 -10.72 -3.12 4.44
C SER A 235 -11.07 -2.51 5.79
N TYR A 236 -11.97 -1.52 5.81
CA TYR A 236 -12.23 -0.62 6.94
C TYR A 236 -13.63 -0.78 7.53
N VAL A 237 -14.49 -1.60 6.92
CA VAL A 237 -15.83 -1.91 7.48
C VAL A 237 -15.92 -3.38 7.86
N ARG A 238 -15.52 -4.29 6.96
CA ARG A 238 -15.50 -5.73 7.22
C ARG A 238 -14.13 -6.25 7.65
N GLY A 239 -13.07 -5.59 7.19
CA GLY A 239 -11.70 -6.09 7.28
C GLY A 239 -11.01 -5.84 8.61
N ASN A 240 -9.69 -6.03 8.57
CA ASN A 240 -8.81 -5.98 9.75
C ASN A 240 -8.69 -4.58 10.36
N TRP A 241 -8.92 -3.53 9.57
CA TRP A 241 -8.70 -2.13 9.98
C TRP A 241 -9.99 -1.39 10.32
N ARG A 242 -11.04 -2.13 10.71
CA ARG A 242 -12.36 -1.55 10.96
C ARG A 242 -12.48 -0.89 12.33
N LYS A 243 -11.61 -1.25 13.28
CA LYS A 243 -11.65 -0.83 14.68
C LYS A 243 -10.33 -0.21 15.13
N GLU A 244 -10.37 0.99 15.69
CA GLU A 244 -9.19 1.72 16.15
C GLU A 244 -8.56 1.11 17.41
N GLN A 245 -9.31 0.35 18.20
CA GLN A 245 -8.74 -0.41 19.32
C GLN A 245 -7.90 -1.63 18.89
N ASP A 246 -8.13 -2.14 17.68
CA ASP A 246 -7.52 -3.40 17.19
C ASP A 246 -6.47 -3.13 16.08
N SER A 247 -6.36 -1.88 15.62
CA SER A 247 -5.52 -1.49 14.48
C SER A 247 -5.26 0.01 14.49
N CYS A 248 -4.32 0.49 13.67
CA CYS A 248 -4.12 1.93 13.54
C CYS A 248 -5.32 2.57 12.81
N PHE A 249 -5.61 3.84 13.08
CA PHE A 249 -6.75 4.55 12.48
C PHE A 249 -6.66 4.62 10.94
N SER A 250 -7.81 4.76 10.27
CA SER A 250 -7.94 4.59 8.80
C SER A 250 -6.97 5.46 7.99
N LEU A 251 -6.73 6.69 8.43
CA LEU A 251 -5.77 7.58 7.78
C LEU A 251 -4.35 7.01 7.77
N MET A 252 -3.88 6.39 8.85
CA MET A 252 -2.52 5.82 8.89
C MET A 252 -2.42 4.47 8.22
N THR A 253 -3.45 3.63 8.31
CA THR A 253 -3.44 2.33 7.64
C THR A 253 -3.56 2.49 6.12
N LYS A 254 -4.25 3.54 5.65
CA LYS A 254 -4.44 3.83 4.22
C LYS A 254 -3.45 4.85 3.66
N CYS A 255 -3.42 6.04 4.24
CA CYS A 255 -2.78 7.24 3.72
C CYS A 255 -1.41 7.53 4.33
N CYS A 256 -0.82 6.64 5.11
CA CYS A 256 0.57 6.82 5.58
C CYS A 256 1.55 7.01 4.43
N HIS A 257 1.33 6.36 3.27
CA HIS A 257 2.15 6.61 2.09
C HIS A 257 1.98 8.02 1.53
N ASP A 258 0.77 8.55 1.58
CA ASP A 258 0.44 9.83 0.97
C ASP A 258 1.03 10.98 1.81
N ILE A 259 0.89 10.88 3.13
CA ILE A 259 1.55 11.77 4.08
C ILE A 259 3.07 11.65 3.95
N ASP A 260 3.60 10.42 3.92
CA ASP A 260 5.03 10.15 3.75
C ASP A 260 5.61 10.77 2.46
N LEU A 261 4.89 10.67 1.34
CA LEU A 261 5.30 11.29 0.08
C LEU A 261 5.32 12.81 0.17
N MET A 262 4.38 13.44 0.87
CA MET A 262 4.42 14.90 1.07
C MET A 262 5.63 15.34 1.88
N LEU A 263 5.92 14.64 2.98
CA LEU A 263 7.12 14.90 3.77
C LEU A 263 8.37 14.66 2.91
N HIS A 264 8.40 13.56 2.16
CA HIS A 264 9.52 13.22 1.28
C HIS A 264 9.73 14.25 0.17
N TRP A 265 8.68 14.75 -0.45
CA TRP A 265 8.78 15.73 -1.53
C TRP A 265 9.13 17.13 -1.04
N ASN A 266 8.60 17.55 0.11
CA ASN A 266 8.83 18.89 0.61
C ASN A 266 10.17 19.02 1.37
N ASP A 267 10.72 17.91 1.84
CA ASP A 267 12.01 17.81 2.56
C ASP A 267 12.15 18.88 3.66
N SER A 268 11.05 19.11 4.38
CA SER A 268 10.93 20.13 5.42
C SER A 268 9.99 19.59 6.52
N PRO A 269 10.24 19.88 7.80
CA PRO A 269 9.38 19.43 8.87
C PRO A 269 8.01 20.13 8.82
N CYS A 270 6.95 19.36 9.09
CA CYS A 270 5.62 19.88 9.33
C CYS A 270 5.57 20.54 10.73
N VAL A 271 5.13 21.79 10.80
CA VAL A 271 5.13 22.60 12.03
C VAL A 271 3.73 22.88 12.57
N LYS A 272 2.69 22.81 11.73
CA LYS A 272 1.29 22.90 12.16
C LYS A 272 0.43 21.92 11.39
N ILE A 273 -0.59 21.38 12.07
CA ILE A 273 -1.55 20.46 11.47
C ILE A 273 -2.96 20.76 11.96
N SER A 274 -3.95 20.56 11.09
CA SER A 274 -5.36 20.46 11.46
C SER A 274 -5.97 19.28 10.72
N SER A 275 -6.93 18.59 11.35
CA SER A 275 -7.61 17.48 10.71
C SER A 275 -9.06 17.37 11.14
N PHE A 276 -9.91 17.02 10.18
CA PHE A 276 -11.33 16.84 10.36
C PHE A 276 -11.77 15.60 9.60
N GLY A 277 -12.46 14.69 10.27
CA GLY A 277 -12.99 13.47 9.68
C GLY A 277 -14.04 12.85 10.60
N ASN A 278 -14.89 12.00 10.03
CA ASN A 278 -15.95 11.33 10.77
C ASN A 278 -16.33 9.99 10.13
N LEU A 279 -17.01 9.13 10.88
CA LEU A 279 -17.75 8.00 10.34
C LEU A 279 -19.18 8.45 9.98
N SER A 280 -19.41 8.84 8.74
CA SER A 280 -20.69 9.43 8.33
C SER A 280 -21.66 8.43 7.70
N HIS A 281 -21.17 7.44 6.94
CA HIS A 281 -22.00 6.58 6.10
C HIS A 281 -22.09 5.13 6.58
N PHE A 282 -20.97 4.50 6.92
CA PHE A 282 -20.94 3.07 7.26
C PHE A 282 -21.40 2.80 8.69
N ASN A 283 -22.66 3.09 8.97
CA ASN A 283 -23.32 2.89 10.26
C ASN A 283 -24.82 2.60 10.06
N SER A 284 -25.48 2.10 11.10
CA SER A 284 -26.86 1.61 11.04
C SER A 284 -27.90 2.66 10.64
N LYS A 285 -27.64 3.95 10.90
CA LYS A 285 -28.55 5.05 10.55
C LYS A 285 -28.71 5.23 9.04
N ASN A 286 -27.73 4.79 8.26
CA ASN A 286 -27.73 4.91 6.79
C ASN A 286 -28.17 3.62 6.09
N LYS A 287 -28.65 2.62 6.83
CA LYS A 287 -29.12 1.37 6.25
C LYS A 287 -30.31 1.64 5.31
N PRO A 288 -30.26 1.22 4.03
CA PRO A 288 -31.39 1.36 3.13
C PRO A 288 -32.62 0.63 3.67
N THR A 289 -33.79 1.28 3.62
CA THR A 289 -35.06 0.70 4.09
C THR A 289 -35.37 -0.64 3.41
N GLY A 290 -35.06 -0.75 2.11
CA GLY A 290 -35.23 -1.99 1.35
C GLY A 290 -34.37 -3.16 1.85
N ALA A 291 -33.30 -2.91 2.60
CA ALA A 291 -32.48 -3.97 3.20
C ALA A 291 -33.16 -4.60 4.43
N GLY A 292 -34.22 -3.97 4.99
CA GLY A 292 -34.98 -4.46 6.14
C GLY A 292 -34.08 -4.85 7.31
N GLU A 293 -34.37 -5.99 7.93
CA GLU A 293 -33.61 -6.54 9.06
C GLU A 293 -32.38 -7.36 8.67
N ALA A 294 -32.00 -7.37 7.38
CA ALA A 294 -30.88 -8.20 6.92
C ALA A 294 -29.57 -7.74 7.58
N LYS A 295 -28.89 -8.68 8.24
CA LYS A 295 -27.57 -8.45 8.88
C LYS A 295 -26.41 -8.89 8.00
N ARG A 296 -26.69 -9.65 6.94
CA ARG A 296 -25.69 -10.21 6.02
C ARG A 296 -26.13 -10.03 4.58
N CYS A 297 -25.17 -9.92 3.69
CA CYS A 297 -25.45 -9.69 2.27
C CYS A 297 -26.10 -10.90 1.58
N LEU A 298 -25.78 -12.13 2.01
CA LEU A 298 -26.31 -13.32 1.37
C LEU A 298 -27.83 -13.47 1.55
N ASP A 299 -28.37 -12.91 2.63
CA ASP A 299 -29.79 -12.98 3.01
C ASP A 299 -30.56 -11.68 2.71
N CYS A 300 -29.91 -10.70 2.08
CA CYS A 300 -30.47 -9.37 1.89
C CYS A 300 -31.16 -9.22 0.52
N ALA A 301 -32.47 -8.99 0.53
CA ALA A 301 -33.26 -8.79 -0.70
C ALA A 301 -32.84 -7.53 -1.48
N TYR A 302 -32.29 -6.51 -0.81
CA TYR A 302 -31.79 -5.28 -1.43
C TYR A 302 -30.39 -5.41 -2.06
N GLU A 303 -29.70 -6.51 -1.79
CA GLU A 303 -28.32 -6.74 -2.24
C GLU A 303 -28.09 -6.49 -3.76
N PRO A 304 -28.99 -6.89 -4.68
CA PRO A 304 -28.84 -6.61 -6.12
C PRO A 304 -28.70 -5.12 -6.47
N SER A 305 -29.24 -4.21 -5.66
CA SER A 305 -29.11 -2.75 -5.84
C SER A 305 -28.03 -2.12 -4.96
N CYS A 306 -27.46 -2.88 -4.02
CA CYS A 306 -26.45 -2.38 -3.09
C CYS A 306 -25.07 -2.27 -3.75
N ALA A 307 -24.42 -1.11 -3.58
CA ALA A 307 -23.04 -0.87 -4.05
C ALA A 307 -21.98 -1.64 -3.23
N TYR A 308 -22.35 -2.10 -2.02
CA TYR A 308 -21.44 -2.76 -1.07
C TYR A 308 -21.70 -4.26 -0.92
N SER A 309 -22.41 -4.86 -1.89
CA SER A 309 -22.74 -6.28 -1.86
C SER A 309 -21.48 -7.15 -1.73
N ALA A 310 -21.48 -8.05 -0.75
CA ALA A 310 -20.43 -9.05 -0.65
C ALA A 310 -20.43 -10.01 -1.86
N LYS A 311 -21.58 -10.28 -2.49
CA LYS A 311 -21.64 -11.14 -3.67
C LYS A 311 -20.92 -10.49 -4.86
N LYS A 312 -21.21 -9.22 -5.13
CA LYS A 312 -20.55 -8.43 -6.20
C LYS A 312 -19.06 -8.26 -5.98
N ILE A 313 -18.63 -8.13 -4.72
CA ILE A 313 -17.21 -7.90 -4.38
C ILE A 313 -16.41 -9.20 -4.40
N TYR A 314 -17.02 -10.35 -4.05
CA TYR A 314 -16.28 -11.60 -3.85
C TYR A 314 -16.72 -12.78 -4.71
N ILE A 315 -18.03 -13.06 -4.81
CA ILE A 315 -18.55 -14.24 -5.54
C ILE A 315 -18.47 -13.99 -7.05
N GLU A 316 -19.00 -12.88 -7.55
CA GLU A 316 -19.01 -12.63 -9.00
C GLU A 316 -17.60 -12.56 -9.60
N PRO A 317 -16.59 -11.92 -8.96
CA PRO A 317 -15.23 -11.98 -9.47
C PRO A 317 -14.66 -13.40 -9.43
N PHE A 318 -14.95 -14.18 -8.40
CA PHE A 318 -14.51 -15.57 -8.30
C PHE A 318 -15.07 -16.43 -9.44
N GLU A 319 -16.38 -16.33 -9.72
CA GLU A 319 -17.03 -17.02 -10.84
C GLU A 319 -16.45 -16.59 -12.21
N LYS A 320 -15.95 -15.35 -12.30
CA LYS A 320 -15.23 -14.83 -13.48
C LYS A 320 -13.75 -15.20 -13.50
N GLY A 321 -13.28 -16.05 -12.59
CA GLY A 321 -11.92 -16.58 -12.52
C GLY A 321 -10.93 -15.72 -11.72
N ASN A 322 -11.37 -14.66 -11.04
CA ASN A 322 -10.49 -13.87 -10.18
C ASN A 322 -10.31 -14.53 -8.81
N HIS A 323 -9.15 -15.15 -8.61
CA HIS A 323 -8.77 -15.76 -7.33
C HIS A 323 -7.77 -14.90 -6.53
N HIS A 324 -7.62 -13.62 -6.89
CA HIS A 324 -6.70 -12.68 -6.25
C HIS A 324 -7.41 -11.74 -5.28
N TRP A 325 -6.74 -10.69 -4.83
CA TRP A 325 -7.37 -9.67 -4.00
C TRP A 325 -8.58 -9.07 -4.73
N PRO A 326 -9.72 -8.85 -4.05
CA PRO A 326 -9.96 -9.03 -2.62
C PRO A 326 -10.44 -10.43 -2.21
N VAL A 327 -10.66 -11.35 -3.14
CA VAL A 327 -11.17 -12.70 -2.86
C VAL A 327 -10.20 -13.53 -2.02
N SER A 328 -8.90 -13.45 -2.33
CA SER A 328 -7.85 -14.24 -1.67
C SER A 328 -7.60 -13.91 -0.20
N VAL A 329 -8.26 -12.89 0.36
CA VAL A 329 -8.18 -12.59 1.80
C VAL A 329 -9.42 -13.04 2.57
N VAL A 330 -10.49 -13.45 1.87
CA VAL A 330 -11.72 -13.94 2.50
C VAL A 330 -11.53 -15.36 3.01
N THR A 331 -10.86 -16.20 2.21
CA THR A 331 -10.54 -17.59 2.54
C THR A 331 -9.16 -17.95 1.99
N ASP A 332 -8.44 -18.84 2.70
CA ASP A 332 -7.16 -19.39 2.24
C ASP A 332 -7.34 -20.60 1.29
N VAL A 333 -8.53 -21.18 1.27
CA VAL A 333 -8.93 -22.25 0.33
C VAL A 333 -9.76 -21.61 -0.78
N LEU A 334 -9.23 -21.61 -2.00
CA LEU A 334 -9.78 -20.88 -3.14
C LEU A 334 -10.75 -21.76 -3.95
N ASP A 335 -11.88 -22.08 -3.34
CA ASP A 335 -13.05 -22.65 -4.02
C ASP A 335 -14.34 -21.91 -3.62
N ILE A 336 -15.40 -22.11 -4.40
CA ILE A 336 -16.66 -21.39 -4.20
C ILE A 336 -17.35 -21.78 -2.89
N GLU A 337 -17.22 -23.03 -2.44
CA GLU A 337 -17.89 -23.52 -1.24
C GLU A 337 -17.30 -22.86 0.01
N HIS A 338 -15.98 -22.85 0.14
CA HIS A 338 -15.28 -22.18 1.24
C HIS A 338 -15.45 -20.66 1.18
N LEU A 339 -15.49 -20.07 -0.02
CA LEU A 339 -15.76 -18.64 -0.15
C LEU A 339 -17.16 -18.30 0.36
N VAL A 340 -18.19 -19.05 -0.06
CA VAL A 340 -19.56 -18.84 0.39
C VAL A 340 -19.69 -19.08 1.89
N ASP A 341 -19.06 -20.12 2.44
CA ASP A 341 -19.05 -20.38 3.88
C ASP A 341 -18.40 -19.23 4.66
N ALA A 342 -17.23 -18.75 4.22
CA ALA A 342 -16.56 -17.61 4.83
C ALA A 342 -17.40 -16.32 4.76
N LEU A 343 -18.24 -16.15 3.74
CA LEU A 343 -19.22 -15.06 3.66
C LEU A 343 -20.46 -15.31 4.53
N LYS A 344 -20.82 -16.55 4.86
CA LYS A 344 -21.91 -16.87 5.80
C LYS A 344 -21.50 -16.67 7.26
N THR A 345 -20.25 -17.00 7.60
CA THR A 345 -19.80 -17.06 8.99
C THR A 345 -18.85 -15.92 9.36
N GLY A 346 -17.95 -15.56 8.45
CA GLY A 346 -16.89 -14.58 8.68
C GLY A 346 -17.32 -13.11 8.56
N PRO A 347 -16.40 -12.16 8.72
CA PRO A 347 -16.75 -10.74 8.74
C PRO A 347 -17.09 -10.19 7.33
N TYR A 348 -16.56 -10.79 6.26
CA TYR A 348 -16.68 -10.26 4.90
C TYR A 348 -18.07 -10.36 4.27
N GLY A 349 -18.98 -11.17 4.81
CA GLY A 349 -20.37 -11.21 4.34
C GLY A 349 -21.36 -10.38 5.15
N ARG A 350 -20.91 -9.68 6.21
CA ARG A 350 -21.78 -8.78 7.00
C ARG A 350 -22.28 -7.62 6.16
N CYS A 351 -23.49 -7.14 6.47
CA CYS A 351 -24.00 -5.88 5.96
C CYS A 351 -23.11 -4.74 6.48
N VAL A 352 -22.65 -3.85 5.60
CA VAL A 352 -21.75 -2.74 5.97
C VAL A 352 -22.36 -1.76 6.97
N TYR A 353 -23.68 -1.68 7.05
CA TYR A 353 -24.39 -0.83 8.00
C TYR A 353 -24.65 -1.52 9.36
N GLU A 354 -24.35 -2.81 9.45
CA GLU A 354 -24.50 -3.64 10.66
C GLU A 354 -23.12 -4.10 11.17
N CYS A 355 -22.06 -3.49 10.63
CA CYS A 355 -20.69 -3.69 11.10
C CYS A 355 -20.42 -2.91 12.40
N ASP A 356 -19.39 -3.34 13.11
CA ASP A 356 -18.88 -2.76 14.35
C ASP A 356 -17.70 -1.80 14.09
N ASN A 357 -17.62 -1.22 12.89
CA ASN A 357 -16.54 -0.32 12.52
C ASN A 357 -16.68 1.05 13.21
N ASP A 358 -15.55 1.65 13.57
CA ASP A 358 -15.49 2.95 14.27
C ASP A 358 -14.57 3.97 13.57
N VAL A 359 -13.94 3.58 12.46
CA VAL A 359 -12.97 4.43 11.73
C VAL A 359 -13.64 5.45 10.81
N ALA A 360 -12.98 6.60 10.63
CA ALA A 360 -13.44 7.67 9.73
C ALA A 360 -13.47 7.22 8.26
N ASP A 361 -14.59 7.48 7.57
CA ASP A 361 -14.80 7.15 6.15
C ASP A 361 -14.45 8.28 5.18
N HIS A 362 -14.21 9.46 5.73
CA HIS A 362 -13.60 10.59 5.04
C HIS A 362 -12.82 11.43 6.06
N GLN A 363 -11.68 11.96 5.64
CA GLN A 363 -10.84 12.80 6.47
C GLN A 363 -10.02 13.76 5.61
N VAL A 364 -9.94 15.02 6.04
CA VAL A 364 -9.07 16.04 5.47
C VAL A 364 -8.00 16.39 6.50
N VAL A 365 -6.78 16.57 6.03
CA VAL A 365 -5.62 17.00 6.83
C VAL A 365 -4.97 18.20 6.13
N ASN A 366 -4.80 19.30 6.85
CA ASN A 366 -4.03 20.46 6.38
C ASN A 366 -2.73 20.57 7.17
N MET A 367 -1.63 20.83 6.46
CA MET A 367 -0.28 20.91 6.99
C MET A 367 0.39 22.23 6.60
N GLU A 368 1.12 22.82 7.54
CA GLU A 368 2.05 23.92 7.30
C GLU A 368 3.48 23.44 7.58
N PHE A 369 4.40 23.74 6.68
CA PHE A 369 5.81 23.32 6.77
C PHE A 369 6.72 24.49 7.15
N ALA A 370 7.88 24.19 7.75
CA ALA A 370 8.84 25.20 8.20
C ALA A 370 9.36 26.10 7.06
N ASN A 371 9.40 25.60 5.83
CA ASN A 371 9.75 26.37 4.64
C ASN A 371 8.62 27.27 4.09
N GLY A 372 7.46 27.32 4.77
CA GLY A 372 6.29 28.09 4.36
C GLY A 372 5.38 27.37 3.35
N ALA A 373 5.75 26.17 2.88
CA ALA A 373 4.88 25.38 2.03
C ALA A 373 3.65 24.89 2.82
N THR A 374 2.55 24.70 2.10
CA THR A 374 1.30 24.15 2.66
C THR A 374 0.93 22.86 1.95
N ALA A 375 0.23 21.96 2.63
CA ALA A 375 -0.31 20.78 1.98
C ALA A 375 -1.68 20.36 2.53
N THR A 376 -2.47 19.74 1.67
CA THR A 376 -3.76 19.13 2.03
C THR A 376 -3.81 17.69 1.53
N VAL A 377 -4.14 16.75 2.43
CA VAL A 377 -4.50 15.37 2.09
C VAL A 377 -5.99 15.19 2.31
N THR A 378 -6.69 14.65 1.32
CA THR A 378 -8.08 14.21 1.44
C THR A 378 -8.14 12.71 1.24
N MET A 379 -8.57 11.97 2.26
CA MET A 379 -8.95 10.56 2.19
C MET A 379 -10.47 10.48 2.09
N VAL A 380 -10.99 9.72 1.12
CA VAL A 380 -12.44 9.56 0.95
C VAL A 380 -12.82 8.15 0.49
N ALA A 381 -13.84 7.59 1.14
CA ALA A 381 -14.39 6.28 0.78
C ALA A 381 -15.33 6.32 -0.44
N PHE A 382 -16.04 7.44 -0.66
CA PHE A 382 -17.18 7.52 -1.58
C PHE A 382 -16.80 7.79 -3.03
N THR A 383 -15.89 6.99 -3.57
CA THR A 383 -15.40 7.12 -4.95
C THR A 383 -15.50 5.80 -5.69
N GLU A 384 -15.75 5.85 -7.01
CA GLU A 384 -15.56 4.67 -7.88
C GLU A 384 -14.08 4.45 -8.20
N SER A 385 -13.27 5.51 -8.17
CA SER A 385 -11.81 5.42 -8.26
C SER A 385 -11.21 4.77 -7.01
N ILE A 386 -10.18 3.94 -7.21
CA ILE A 386 -9.58 3.11 -6.14
C ILE A 386 -8.07 3.25 -6.23
N CYS A 387 -7.49 3.90 -5.21
CA CYS A 387 -6.06 4.19 -5.16
C CYS A 387 -5.53 4.97 -6.39
N THR A 388 -6.42 5.58 -7.17
CA THR A 388 -6.07 6.51 -8.26
C THR A 388 -5.74 7.86 -7.65
N ARG A 389 -4.53 7.98 -7.12
CA ARG A 389 -4.09 9.19 -6.41
C ARG A 389 -4.02 10.35 -7.38
N LYS A 390 -4.58 11.48 -6.98
CA LYS A 390 -4.45 12.76 -7.69
C LYS A 390 -3.62 13.71 -6.83
N THR A 391 -2.51 14.20 -7.38
CA THR A 391 -1.67 15.20 -6.70
C THR A 391 -1.49 16.43 -7.57
N ASN A 392 -1.87 17.60 -7.05
CA ASN A 392 -1.55 18.90 -7.63
C ASN A 392 -0.44 19.57 -6.83
N LYS A 393 0.56 20.11 -7.51
CA LYS A 393 1.63 20.91 -6.90
C LYS A 393 1.72 22.28 -7.56
N PHE A 394 1.84 23.30 -6.72
CA PHE A 394 1.95 24.70 -7.11
C PHE A 394 3.26 25.28 -6.58
N ASP A 395 3.88 26.14 -7.38
CA ASP A 395 5.18 26.76 -7.09
C ASP A 395 5.14 28.28 -7.24
N ALA A 396 6.12 28.97 -6.66
CA ALA A 396 6.23 30.43 -6.70
C ALA A 396 6.84 30.97 -8.01
N TYR A 397 7.46 30.12 -8.84
CA TYR A 397 8.14 30.58 -10.06
C TYR A 397 7.13 31.02 -11.14
N LEU A 398 5.89 30.52 -11.06
CA LEU A 398 4.77 30.88 -11.92
C LEU A 398 4.28 32.34 -11.81
N ILE A 399 4.68 33.10 -10.78
CA ILE A 399 4.18 34.47 -10.57
C ILE A 399 5.03 35.53 -11.33
N LYS A 400 6.24 35.18 -11.80
CA LYS A 400 7.20 36.15 -12.36
C LYS A 400 7.25 36.25 -13.89
N ARG A 401 6.33 35.63 -14.64
CA ARG A 401 6.23 35.80 -16.11
C ARG A 401 4.85 36.30 -16.55
N PRO A 402 4.75 37.38 -17.35
CA PRO A 402 3.51 37.71 -18.05
C PRO A 402 3.26 36.61 -19.10
N GLY A 403 2.18 35.86 -18.94
CA GLY A 403 1.86 34.66 -19.72
C GLY A 403 1.39 33.54 -18.78
N PHE A 404 0.08 33.49 -18.56
CA PHE A 404 -0.59 32.70 -17.52
C PHE A 404 -0.42 31.18 -17.69
N LEU A 405 -0.17 30.47 -16.57
CA LEU A 405 -0.42 29.03 -16.44
C LEU A 405 -1.16 28.79 -15.11
N VAL A 406 -2.49 28.66 -15.18
CA VAL A 406 -3.34 28.27 -14.06
C VAL A 406 -3.60 26.78 -14.18
N LEU A 407 -3.02 26.00 -13.26
CA LEU A 407 -3.15 24.54 -13.24
C LEU A 407 -4.48 24.14 -12.57
N TRP A 408 -5.50 23.84 -13.37
CA TRP A 408 -6.73 23.18 -12.94
C TRP A 408 -6.93 21.91 -13.78
N GLY A 409 -7.29 20.79 -13.17
CA GLY A 409 -7.55 19.53 -13.90
C GLY A 409 -8.46 18.58 -13.13
N ARG A 410 -9.56 18.17 -13.80
CA ARG A 410 -10.63 17.27 -13.35
C ARG A 410 -10.16 15.85 -13.04
#